data_AF-A0A2N8BYE1-F1
#
_entry.id   AF-A0A2N8BYE1-F1
#
_cell.length_a   1.000
_cell.length_b   1.000
_cell.length_c   1.000
_cell.angle_alpha   90.00
_cell.angle_beta   90.00
_cell.angle_gamma   90.00
#
_symmetry.space_group_name_H-M   'P 1'
#
loop_
_entity.id
_entity.type
_entity.pdbx_description
1 polymer ?
#
loop_
_entity_poly.entity_id
_entity_poly.type
_entity_poly.pdbx_seq_one_letter_code
_entity_poly.pdbx_strand_id
1 'polypeptide(L)'
;MKPAYLALTACLIFQPAFARSGTDPQVVNPDESQLVEHGSYINSDGKTVHSPAHTKSNRAPEGATAKCRDNTYSFSQHRRGTCSRHGGVMAWL
;
A
#
# COMPACT_ATOMS: atom_id res chain seq x y z
N MET A 1 -36.45 32.33 46.36
CA MET A 1 -35.67 31.34 47.14
C MET A 1 -35.60 30.07 46.29
N LYS A 2 -34.40 29.68 45.86
CA LYS A 2 -34.15 28.57 44.91
C LYS A 2 -34.26 27.22 45.61
N PRO A 3 -34.71 26.16 44.91
CA PRO A 3 -34.14 24.84 45.09
C PRO A 3 -33.34 24.45 43.84
N ALA A 4 -32.06 24.18 44.06
CA ALA A 4 -31.20 23.43 43.17
C ALA A 4 -31.51 21.93 43.31
N TYR A 5 -31.31 21.14 42.25
CA TYR A 5 -30.73 19.77 42.21
C TYR A 5 -30.88 19.28 40.75
N LEU A 6 -29.81 19.31 39.94
CA LEU A 6 -28.89 18.18 39.69
C LEU A 6 -29.61 16.90 39.22
N ALA A 7 -29.67 16.71 37.90
CA ALA A 7 -29.84 15.41 37.28
C ALA A 7 -28.91 15.34 36.05
N LEU A 8 -27.64 15.04 36.30
CA LEU A 8 -26.68 14.58 35.30
C LEU A 8 -27.07 13.14 34.92
N THR A 9 -27.92 12.99 33.89
CA THR A 9 -28.22 11.67 33.32
C THR A 9 -27.08 11.26 32.38
N ALA A 10 -26.25 10.35 32.88
CA ALA A 10 -25.26 9.61 32.13
C ALA A 10 -25.93 8.72 31.07
N CYS A 11 -25.66 8.98 29.78
CA CYS A 11 -25.96 8.04 28.68
C CYS A 11 -24.65 7.54 28.07
N LEU A 12 -24.26 6.34 28.52
CA LEU A 12 -23.87 5.20 27.69
C LEU A 12 -22.89 5.45 26.53
N ILE A 13 -21.61 5.32 26.86
CA ILE A 13 -20.72 4.25 26.36
C ILE A 13 -21.16 3.62 25.02
N PHE A 14 -20.90 4.30 23.92
CA PHE A 14 -20.68 3.65 22.62
C PHE A 14 -19.48 4.33 21.98
N GLN A 15 -18.30 4.09 22.56
CA GLN A 15 -17.09 4.36 21.81
C GLN A 15 -17.08 3.35 20.66
N PRO A 16 -17.10 3.79 19.38
CA PRO A 16 -16.81 2.89 18.30
C PRO A 16 -15.44 2.32 18.62
N ALA A 17 -15.35 0.98 18.60
CA ALA A 17 -14.10 0.27 18.80
C ALA A 17 -13.01 1.02 18.05
N PHE A 18 -12.02 1.52 18.79
CA PHE A 18 -10.78 2.03 18.22
C PHE A 18 -10.34 0.98 17.21
N ALA A 19 -10.54 1.29 15.93
CA ALA A 19 -10.04 0.47 14.85
C ALA A 19 -8.55 0.31 15.17
N ARG A 20 -8.14 -0.94 15.35
CA ARG A 20 -6.75 -1.32 15.55
C ARG A 20 -6.00 -0.63 14.41
N SER A 21 -5.26 0.45 14.69
CA SER A 21 -4.20 0.92 13.80
C SER A 21 -3.20 -0.22 13.79
N GLY A 22 -3.47 -1.21 12.93
CA GLY A 22 -2.48 -2.18 12.52
C GLY A 22 -1.33 -1.33 12.03
N THR A 23 -0.21 -1.44 12.73
CA THR A 23 1.08 -0.98 12.26
C THR A 23 1.26 -1.68 10.92
N ASP A 24 0.88 -1.02 9.83
CA ASP A 24 1.03 -1.56 8.49
C ASP A 24 2.54 -1.79 8.32
N PRO A 25 3.01 -3.04 8.13
CA PRO A 25 4.40 -3.29 7.83
C PRO A 25 4.72 -2.46 6.59
N GLN A 26 5.47 -1.38 6.83
CA GLN A 26 5.77 -0.29 5.89
C GLN A 26 5.68 -0.77 4.45
N VAL A 27 4.57 -0.48 3.76
CA VAL A 27 4.52 -0.58 2.31
C VAL A 27 5.51 0.46 1.83
N VAL A 28 6.71 0.01 1.46
CA VAL A 28 7.75 0.87 0.90
C VAL A 28 7.21 1.36 -0.43
N ASN A 29 6.66 2.58 -0.42
CA ASN A 29 6.24 3.26 -1.64
C ASN A 29 7.52 3.64 -2.38
N PRO A 30 7.64 3.29 -3.67
CA PRO A 30 8.81 3.65 -4.44
C PRO A 30 8.93 5.18 -4.55
N ASP A 31 10.16 5.66 -4.75
CA ASP A 31 10.40 7.06 -5.09
C ASP A 31 9.83 7.35 -6.49
N GLU A 32 8.61 7.89 -6.52
CA GLU A 32 7.87 8.27 -7.72
C GLU A 32 8.67 9.19 -8.65
N SER A 33 9.60 9.99 -8.11
CA SER A 33 10.42 10.89 -8.94
C SER A 33 11.34 10.13 -9.89
N GLN A 34 11.63 8.85 -9.62
CA GLN A 34 12.48 7.97 -10.42
C GLN A 34 11.69 7.12 -11.42
N LEU A 35 10.36 7.07 -11.28
CA LEU A 35 9.47 6.26 -12.11
C LEU A 35 8.90 7.07 -13.27
N VAL A 36 8.50 6.37 -14.34
CA VAL A 36 7.86 6.95 -15.52
C VAL A 36 6.34 6.79 -15.44
N GLU A 37 5.86 5.61 -15.07
CA GLU A 37 4.47 5.32 -14.78
C GLU A 37 4.18 5.49 -13.28
N HIS A 38 2.98 5.98 -12.95
CA HIS A 38 2.56 6.32 -11.57
C HIS A 38 1.28 5.58 -11.14
N GLY A 39 0.99 4.46 -11.79
CA GLY A 39 -0.22 3.68 -11.53
C GLY A 39 -0.09 2.80 -10.30
N SER A 40 -1.19 2.46 -9.65
CA SER A 40 -1.24 1.51 -8.53
C SER A 40 -2.44 0.57 -8.65
N TYR A 41 -2.39 -0.54 -7.91
CA TYR A 41 -3.49 -1.51 -7.82
C TYR A 41 -3.58 -2.09 -6.41
N ILE A 42 -4.74 -2.66 -6.07
CA ILE A 42 -4.93 -3.40 -4.82
C ILE A 42 -4.65 -4.88 -5.08
N ASN A 43 -3.71 -5.48 -4.35
CA ASN A 43 -3.40 -6.90 -4.48
C ASN A 43 -4.42 -7.77 -3.73
N SER A 44 -4.26 -9.10 -3.80
CA SER A 44 -5.13 -10.05 -3.09
C SER A 44 -5.10 -9.95 -1.57
N ASP A 45 -4.06 -9.33 -1.00
CA ASP A 45 -3.96 -9.07 0.45
C ASP A 45 -4.67 -7.77 0.86
N GLY A 46 -5.28 -7.04 -0.09
CA GLY A 46 -5.90 -5.74 0.17
C GLY A 46 -4.92 -4.57 0.27
N LYS A 47 -3.65 -4.76 -0.14
CA LYS A 47 -2.61 -3.72 -0.09
C LYS A 47 -2.51 -2.97 -1.41
N THR A 48 -2.33 -1.65 -1.32
CA THR A 48 -1.97 -0.81 -2.46
C THR A 48 -0.53 -1.07 -2.87
N VAL A 49 -0.33 -1.42 -4.13
CA VAL A 49 0.98 -1.75 -4.72
C VAL A 49 1.16 -0.92 -5.99
N HIS A 50 2.36 -0.39 -6.19
CA HIS A 50 2.68 0.32 -7.41
C HIS A 50 2.66 -0.65 -8.62
N SER A 51 2.06 -0.22 -9.72
CA SER A 51 2.05 -0.99 -10.97
C SER A 51 3.48 -1.10 -11.54
N PRO A 52 3.80 -2.11 -12.37
CA PRO A 52 5.12 -2.17 -12.97
C PRO A 52 5.44 -0.87 -13.73
N ALA A 53 6.65 -0.35 -13.52
CA ALA A 53 7.07 0.92 -14.09
C ALA A 53 8.52 0.89 -14.57
N HIS A 54 8.81 1.64 -15.62
CA HIS A 54 10.16 1.96 -16.02
C HIS A 54 10.77 2.96 -15.04
N THR A 55 12.08 2.85 -14.86
CA THR A 55 12.86 3.85 -14.14
C THR A 55 13.61 4.75 -15.09
N LYS A 56 13.74 6.03 -14.75
CA LYS A 56 14.53 7.01 -15.52
C LYS A 56 16.01 6.63 -15.64
N SER A 57 16.55 5.89 -14.67
CA SER A 57 17.97 5.49 -14.65
C SER A 57 18.23 4.05 -15.14
N ASN A 58 17.18 3.31 -15.53
CA ASN A 58 17.23 1.87 -15.82
C ASN A 58 17.75 0.98 -14.68
N ARG A 59 17.93 1.50 -13.46
CA ARG A 59 18.33 0.76 -12.26
C ARG A 59 17.10 0.36 -11.45
N ALA A 60 17.20 -0.70 -10.67
CA ALA A 60 16.13 -1.12 -9.77
C ALA A 60 15.82 0.01 -8.77
N PRO A 61 14.57 0.50 -8.71
CA PRO A 61 14.15 1.44 -7.68
C PRO A 61 13.98 0.69 -6.35
N GLU A 62 13.97 1.44 -5.25
CA GLU A 62 13.69 0.88 -3.93
C GLU A 62 12.29 0.24 -3.90
N GLY A 63 12.17 -0.92 -3.25
CA GLY A 63 10.92 -1.66 -3.13
C GLY A 63 10.54 -2.52 -4.35
N ALA A 64 11.29 -2.45 -5.46
CA ALA A 64 11.07 -3.36 -6.58
C ALA A 64 11.46 -4.80 -6.20
N THR A 65 10.60 -5.77 -6.53
CA THR A 65 10.78 -7.20 -6.22
C THR A 65 11.16 -8.02 -7.45
N ALA A 66 10.95 -7.49 -8.65
CA ALA A 66 11.28 -8.16 -9.89
C ALA A 66 11.56 -7.17 -11.03
N LYS A 67 12.38 -7.60 -11.99
CA LYS A 67 12.50 -6.98 -13.31
C LYS A 67 11.73 -7.82 -14.34
N CYS A 68 10.80 -7.19 -15.05
CA CYS A 68 10.03 -7.82 -16.12
C CYS A 68 10.81 -7.84 -17.45
N ARG A 69 10.35 -8.65 -18.42
CA ARG A 69 11.02 -8.77 -19.73
C ARG A 69 10.89 -7.52 -20.62
N ASP A 70 9.89 -6.68 -20.37
CA ASP A 70 9.75 -5.39 -21.04
C ASP A 70 10.59 -4.27 -20.41
N ASN A 71 11.42 -4.57 -19.41
CA ASN A 71 12.26 -3.66 -18.63
C ASN A 71 11.52 -2.79 -17.59
N THR A 72 10.24 -3.04 -17.35
CA THR A 72 9.57 -2.51 -16.16
C THR A 72 10.04 -3.22 -14.88
N TYR A 73 9.99 -2.52 -13.76
CA TYR A 73 10.22 -3.06 -12.43
C TYR A 73 8.88 -3.27 -11.72
N SER A 74 8.65 -4.49 -11.23
CA SER A 74 7.44 -4.84 -10.49
C SER A 74 7.64 -4.66 -9.00
N PHE A 75 6.57 -4.24 -8.32
CA PHE A 75 6.49 -4.08 -6.86
C PHE A 75 5.59 -5.14 -6.22
N SER A 76 5.22 -6.19 -6.97
CA SER A 76 4.34 -7.25 -6.49
C SER A 76 4.96 -8.00 -5.31
N GLN A 77 4.18 -8.18 -4.24
CA GLN A 77 4.57 -8.96 -3.06
C GLN A 77 4.39 -10.47 -3.26
N HIS A 78 3.73 -10.89 -4.35
CA HIS A 78 3.51 -12.29 -4.69
C HIS A 78 4.31 -12.67 -5.93
N ARG A 79 4.62 -13.97 -6.09
CA ARG A 79 5.29 -14.48 -7.30
C ARG A 79 4.32 -14.94 -8.40
N ARG A 80 3.12 -15.38 -8.02
CA ARG A 80 2.13 -15.89 -8.97
C ARG A 80 1.59 -14.71 -9.81
N GLY A 81 1.70 -14.83 -11.14
CA GLY A 81 1.20 -13.82 -12.08
C GLY A 81 2.07 -12.56 -12.23
N THR A 82 3.17 -12.44 -11.49
CA THR A 82 4.10 -11.31 -11.60
C THR A 82 4.66 -11.19 -13.01
N CYS A 83 4.65 -9.96 -13.54
CA CYS A 83 5.05 -9.64 -14.91
C CYS A 83 4.27 -10.41 -16.00
N SER A 84 3.13 -11.06 -15.71
CA SER A 84 2.36 -11.82 -16.72
C SER A 84 1.93 -10.96 -17.92
N ARG A 85 1.57 -9.70 -17.67
CA ARG A 85 1.23 -8.70 -18.71
C ARG A 85 2.47 -8.06 -19.36
N HIS A 86 3.66 -8.35 -18.83
CA HIS A 86 4.94 -7.73 -19.16
C HIS A 86 5.95 -8.78 -19.68
N GLY A 87 5.46 -9.87 -20.27
CA GLY A 87 6.27 -10.93 -20.89
C GLY A 87 6.92 -11.93 -19.90
N GLY A 88 6.56 -11.87 -18.63
CA GLY A 88 7.11 -12.68 -17.55
C GLY A 88 8.29 -12.03 -16.83
N VAL A 89 8.72 -12.66 -15.74
CA VAL A 89 9.85 -12.19 -14.93
C VAL A 89 11.16 -12.52 -15.63
N MET A 90 12.01 -11.52 -15.79
CA MET A 90 13.39 -11.70 -16.26
C MET A 90 14.31 -12.04 -15.10
N ALA A 91 14.19 -11.31 -13.99
CA ALA A 91 14.98 -11.52 -12.78
C ALA A 91 14.17 -11.14 -11.53
N TRP A 92 14.38 -11.87 -10.44
CA TRP A 92 13.91 -11.47 -9.11
C TRP A 92 15.00 -10.64 -8.43
N LEU A 93 14.59 -9.65 -7.62
CA LEU A 93 15.46 -8.71 -6.93
C LEU A 93 15.49 -8.98 -5.42
#